data_AF-A0A227IZI8-F1
#
_entry.id   AF-A0A227IZI8-F1
#
_cell.length_a   1.000
_cell.length_b   1.000
_cell.length_c   1.000
_cell.angle_alpha   90.00
_cell.angle_beta   90.00
_cell.angle_gamma   90.00
#
_symmetry.space_group_name_H-M   'P 1'
#
loop_
_entity.id
_entity.type
_entity.pdbx_description
1 polymer ?
#
loop_
_entity_poly.entity_id
_entity_poly.type
_entity_poly.pdbx_seq_one_letter_code
_entity_poly.pdbx_strand_id
1 'polypeptide(L)'
;MGGSGNSVCLLLCILIFARERNHIMLALAAAPLVMFNINEVLLFGLPIIFNPILIIPFVLVPLVSFVITYASIASGMIDPVEKIVNWMT
;
A
#
# COMPACT_ATOMS: atom_id res chain seq x y z
N MET A 1 1.24 8.45 1.99
CA MET A 1 0.80 7.13 1.48
C MET A 1 1.99 6.20 1.67
N GLY A 2 1.93 5.17 2.52
CA GLY A 2 3.11 4.38 2.90
C GLY A 2 3.58 3.36 1.84
N GLY A 3 3.67 3.76 0.57
CA GLY A 3 4.39 3.03 -0.49
C GLY A 3 3.69 3.01 -1.84
N SER A 4 4.34 2.40 -2.83
CA SER A 4 3.93 2.27 -4.25
C SER A 4 2.60 1.53 -4.49
N GLY A 5 1.97 0.98 -3.47
CA GLY A 5 0.74 0.19 -3.60
C GLY A 5 -0.26 0.38 -2.48
N ASN A 6 -0.22 1.50 -1.75
CA ASN A 6 -1.02 1.66 -0.53
C ASN A 6 -0.76 0.51 0.46
N SER A 7 0.51 0.13 0.64
CA SER A 7 0.95 -1.04 1.39
C SER A 7 0.44 -1.06 2.83
N VAL A 8 0.18 0.13 3.41
CA VAL A 8 -0.50 0.30 4.70
C VAL A 8 -1.92 -0.25 4.69
N CYS A 9 -2.67 -0.02 3.60
CA CYS A 9 -4.02 -0.59 3.44
C CYS A 9 -3.95 -2.11 3.28
N LEU A 10 -2.96 -2.63 2.53
CA LEU A 10 -2.78 -4.07 2.37
C LEU A 10 -2.36 -4.74 3.70
N LEU A 11 -1.47 -4.11 4.46
CA LEU A 11 -1.09 -4.47 5.82
C LEU A 11 -2.31 -4.51 6.75
N LEU A 12 -3.12 -3.46 6.74
CA LEU A 12 -4.37 -3.39 7.51
C LEU A 12 -5.36 -4.49 7.09
N CYS A 13 -5.47 -4.75 5.78
CA CYS A 13 -6.34 -5.79 5.26
C CYS A 13 -5.91 -7.18 5.78
N ILE A 14 -4.60 -7.46 5.81
CA ILE A 14 -4.06 -8.70 6.38
C ILE A 14 -4.31 -8.74 7.89
N LEU A 15 -4.08 -7.66 8.63
CA LEU A 15 -4.30 -7.65 10.09
C LEU A 15 -5.78 -7.83 10.47
N ILE A 16 -6.71 -7.37 9.64
CA ILE A 16 -8.16 -7.46 9.90
C ILE A 16 -8.76 -8.78 9.40
N PHE A 17 -8.35 -9.25 8.21
CA PHE A 17 -8.97 -10.39 7.54
C PHE A 17 -8.15 -11.68 7.56
N ALA A 18 -6.85 -11.64 7.86
CA ALA A 18 -6.06 -12.87 7.91
C ALA A 18 -6.43 -13.70 9.14
N ARG A 19 -6.69 -14.98 8.89
CA ARG A 19 -7.02 -15.96 9.92
C ARG A 19 -5.80 -16.81 10.31
N GLU A 20 -4.78 -16.83 9.46
CA GLU A 20 -3.53 -17.57 9.67
C GLU A 20 -2.50 -16.78 10.48
N ARG A 21 -1.97 -17.41 11.53
CA ARG A 21 -1.00 -16.78 12.45
C ARG A 21 0.28 -16.35 11.76
N ASN A 22 0.77 -17.13 10.79
CA ASN A 22 1.98 -16.79 10.04
C ASN A 22 1.83 -15.48 9.27
N HIS A 23 0.66 -15.26 8.64
CA HIS A 23 0.39 -14.03 7.88
C HIS A 23 0.28 -12.81 8.79
N ILE A 24 -0.35 -12.97 9.96
CA ILE A 24 -0.45 -11.90 10.97
C ILE A 24 0.94 -11.54 11.52
N MET A 25 1.77 -12.54 11.86
CA MET A 25 3.12 -12.29 12.37
C MET A 25 4.02 -11.61 11.34
N LEU A 26 3.94 -12.02 10.08
CA LEU A 26 4.64 -11.36 8.97
C LEU A 26 4.17 -9.91 8.79
N ALA A 27 2.85 -9.67 8.82
CA ALA A 27 2.32 -8.31 8.77
C ALA A 27 2.79 -7.47 9.95
N LEU A 28 2.80 -8.00 11.17
CA LEU A 28 3.30 -7.27 12.34
C LEU A 28 4.78 -6.91 12.21
N ALA A 29 5.60 -7.83 11.70
CA ALA A 29 7.03 -7.59 11.47
C ALA A 29 7.28 -6.57 10.34
N ALA A 30 6.41 -6.55 9.32
CA ALA A 30 6.49 -5.61 8.21
C ALA A 30 5.92 -4.22 8.57
N ALA A 31 5.10 -4.09 9.62
CA ALA A 31 4.45 -2.84 10.01
C ALA A 31 5.42 -1.63 10.15
N PRO A 32 6.57 -1.72 10.85
CA PRO A 32 7.50 -0.60 10.91
C PRO A 32 8.11 -0.24 9.55
N LEU A 33 8.40 -1.23 8.71
CA LEU A 33 8.97 -1.01 7.38
C LEU A 33 7.97 -0.33 6.44
N VAL A 34 6.71 -0.77 6.49
CA VAL A 34 5.60 -0.20 5.70
C VAL A 34 5.32 1.26 6.12
N MET A 35 5.54 1.62 7.39
CA MET A 35 5.48 3.03 7.81
C MET A 35 6.53 3.91 7.12
N PHE A 36 7.69 3.36 6.77
CA PHE A 36 8.73 4.04 6.00
C PHE A 36 8.65 3.77 4.49
N ASN A 37 7.48 3.40 3.97
CA ASN A 37 7.25 3.08 2.56
C ASN A 37 8.04 1.86 2.01
N ILE A 38 8.62 1.02 2.89
CA ILE A 38 9.37 -0.18 2.52
C ILE A 38 8.43 -1.38 2.50
N ASN A 39 8.16 -1.90 1.30
CA ASN A 39 7.06 -2.85 1.04
C ASN A 39 7.55 -4.28 0.75
N GLU A 40 8.85 -4.46 0.57
CA GLU A 40 9.46 -5.70 0.06
C GLU A 40 9.26 -6.87 1.02
N VAL A 41 9.38 -6.64 2.33
CA VAL A 41 9.18 -7.68 3.34
C VAL A 41 7.75 -8.22 3.30
N LEU A 42 6.76 -7.39 2.99
CA LEU A 42 5.37 -7.83 2.83
C LEU A 42 5.15 -8.55 1.50
N LEU A 43 5.71 -8.00 0.40
CA LEU A 43 5.60 -8.53 -0.96
C LEU A 43 6.30 -9.88 -1.18
N PHE A 44 7.39 -10.13 -0.46
CA PHE A 44 8.13 -11.39 -0.50
C PHE A 44 7.73 -12.32 0.65
N GLY A 45 7.40 -11.77 1.83
CA GLY A 45 6.96 -12.56 2.98
C GLY A 45 5.61 -13.21 2.78
N LEU A 46 4.70 -12.54 2.07
CA LEU A 46 3.53 -13.15 1.47
C LEU A 46 3.84 -13.37 -0.01
N PRO A 47 3.48 -14.51 -0.62
CA PRO A 47 3.72 -14.75 -2.04
C PRO A 47 2.75 -13.94 -2.92
N ILE A 48 2.64 -12.62 -2.71
CA ILE A 48 1.72 -11.72 -3.42
C ILE A 48 2.06 -11.69 -4.91
N ILE A 49 3.35 -11.63 -5.24
CA ILE A 49 3.83 -11.61 -6.62
C ILE A 49 3.45 -12.90 -7.37
N PHE A 50 3.47 -14.03 -6.66
CA PHE A 50 3.16 -15.34 -7.23
C PHE A 50 1.68 -15.73 -7.13
N ASN A 51 0.86 -14.94 -6.42
CA ASN A 51 -0.56 -15.20 -6.25
C ASN A 51 -1.40 -14.22 -7.08
N PRO A 52 -1.94 -14.66 -8.23
CA PRO A 52 -2.72 -13.79 -9.11
C PRO A 52 -3.98 -13.22 -8.46
N ILE A 53 -4.52 -13.83 -7.41
CA ILE A 53 -5.68 -13.31 -6.67
C ILE A 53 -5.29 -12.07 -5.86
N LEU A 54 -4.05 -12.04 -5.33
CA LEU A 54 -3.56 -10.92 -4.50
C LEU A 54 -2.89 -9.83 -5.34
N ILE A 55 -2.34 -10.15 -6.51
CA ILE A 55 -1.72 -9.16 -7.39
C ILE A 55 -2.74 -8.19 -8.01
N ILE A 56 -3.96 -8.68 -8.29
CA ILE A 56 -5.05 -7.87 -8.85
C ILE A 56 -5.40 -6.68 -7.95
N PRO A 57 -5.78 -6.87 -6.67
CA PRO A 57 -6.05 -5.75 -5.78
C PRO A 57 -4.80 -4.91 -5.50
N PHE A 58 -3.61 -5.51 -5.45
CA PHE A 58 -2.36 -4.77 -5.26
C PHE A 58 -2.08 -3.75 -6.38
N VAL A 59 -2.48 -4.04 -7.62
CA VAL A 59 -2.33 -3.12 -8.75
C VAL A 59 -3.54 -2.18 -8.89
N LEU A 60 -4.76 -2.67 -8.66
CA LEU A 60 -5.97 -1.87 -8.83
C LEU A 60 -6.09 -0.76 -7.78
N VAL A 61 -5.76 -1.02 -6.52
CA VAL A 61 -5.87 -0.03 -5.44
C VAL A 61 -5.06 1.24 -5.69
N PRO A 62 -3.75 1.18 -6.01
CA PRO A 62 -2.98 2.40 -6.33
C PRO A 62 -3.49 3.09 -7.61
N LEU A 63 -4.00 2.33 -8.58
CA LEU A 63 -4.55 2.87 -9.81
C LEU A 63 -5.84 3.68 -9.56
N VAL A 64 -6.74 3.15 -8.73
CA VAL A 64 -7.96 3.86 -8.29
C VAL A 64 -7.59 5.09 -7.46
N SER A 65 -6.66 4.96 -6.50
CA SER A 65 -6.19 6.11 -5.73
C SER A 65 -5.59 7.19 -6.61
N PHE A 66 -4.81 6.83 -7.64
CA PHE A 66 -4.26 7.78 -8.60
C PHE A 66 -5.37 8.52 -9.37
N VAL A 67 -6.38 7.80 -9.85
CA VAL A 67 -7.52 8.40 -10.55
C VAL A 67 -8.30 9.37 -9.63
N ILE A 68 -8.53 8.99 -8.38
CA ILE A 68 -9.22 9.84 -7.39
C ILE A 68 -8.39 11.10 -7.09
N THR A 69 -7.09 10.96 -6.87
CA THR A 69 -6.19 12.09 -6.61
C THR A 69 -6.14 13.01 -7.82
N TYR A 70 -5.99 12.47 -9.03
CA TYR A 70 -5.98 13.26 -10.26
C TYR A 70 -7.31 14.00 -10.46
N ALA A 71 -8.44 13.32 -10.26
CA ALA A 71 -9.76 13.95 -10.35
C ALA A 71 -9.94 15.08 -9.33
N SER A 72 -9.46 14.88 -8.09
CA SER A 72 -9.53 15.90 -7.02
C SER A 72 -8.68 17.14 -7.30
N ILE A 73 -7.51 16.95 -7.92
CA ILE A 73 -6.64 18.06 -8.36
C ILE A 73 -7.30 18.77 -9.56
N ALA A 74 -7.80 18.01 -10.53
CA ALA A 74 -8.45 18.57 -11.73
C ALA A 74 -9.75 19.33 -11.41
N SER A 75 -10.49 18.92 -10.38
CA SER A 75 -11.69 19.62 -9.91
C SER A 75 -11.40 20.85 -9.03
N GLY A 76 -10.13 21.15 -8.77
CA GLY A 76 -9.70 22.27 -7.92
C GLY A 76 -10.05 22.09 -6.44
N MET A 77 -10.35 20.85 -6.00
CA MET A 77 -10.61 20.57 -4.59
C MET A 77 -9.32 20.49 -3.77
N ILE A 78 -8.20 20.19 -4.42
CA ILE A 78 -6.89 20.02 -3.80
C ILE A 78 -5.86 20.79 -4.62
N ASP A 79 -5.06 21.61 -3.95
CA ASP A 79 -3.98 22.36 -4.59
C ASP A 79 -2.91 21.40 -5.15
N PRO A 80 -2.34 21.68 -6.34
CA PRO A 80 -1.24 20.91 -6.89
C PRO A 80 -0.03 20.88 -5.95
N VAL A 81 0.73 19.78 -5.97
CA VAL A 81 1.91 19.62 -5.11
C VAL A 81 3.01 20.61 -5.52
N GLU A 82 3.27 21.62 -4.68
CA GLU A 82 4.32 22.63 -4.92
C GLU A 82 5.70 22.24 -4.34
N LYS A 83 5.74 21.30 -3.39
CA LYS A 83 6.96 20.87 -2.71
C LYS A 83 7.25 19.39 -2.93
N ILE A 84 8.43 19.10 -3.47
CA ILE A 84 8.98 17.75 -3.56
C ILE A 84 9.52 17.37 -2.17
N VAL A 85 8.83 16.44 -1.51
CA VAL A 85 9.27 15.82 -0.25
C VAL A 85 9.88 14.44 -0.52
N ASN A 86 10.67 13.93 0.43
CA ASN A 86 11.26 12.60 0.31
C ASN A 86 10.16 11.54 0.29
N TRP A 87 10.33 10.49 -0.52
CA TRP A 87 9.39 9.38 -0.59
C TRP A 87 9.33 8.55 0.71
N MET A 88 10.28 8.75 1.63
CA MET A 88 10.30 8.12 2.97
C MET A 88 9.52 8.90 4.05
N THR A 89 9.03 10.12 3.77
CA THR A 89 8.18 10.91 4.70
C THR A 89 6.70 10.67 4.46
#